data_AF-A0A4V2F068-F1
#
_entry.id   AF-A0A4V2F068-F1
#
_cell.length_a   1.000
_cell.length_b   1.000
_cell.length_c   1.000
_cell.angle_alpha   90.00
_cell.angle_beta   90.00
_cell.angle_gamma   90.00
#
_symmetry.space_group_name_H-M   'P 1'
#
loop_
_entity.id
_entity.type
_entity.pdbx_description
1 polymer ?
#
loop_
_entity_poly.entity_id
_entity_poly.type
_entity_poly.pdbx_seq_one_letter_code
_entity_poly.pdbx_strand_id
1 'polypeptide(L)'
;MLKQIRTFMVLATTLGLLLTACKKNGDGNNDQDEQDTPVANQLKIYFDNSTVDFARYDSGFVVMQREGTGNQYLKRFVKGNKFLKIDIDDLQEGKYRTTIHLNVKMKNGNGAIWRQFRYEQDLQVLKSGVVIKGPVNELKKDWKIYTVMTDNVKSVHITIPLDCTDPYFEVYVNDDRWKYFYIERVAYKKGAGDNRTSLGAMSFECQGDCYDGNGNIADDETFKDWSAMLGSKQWDIGEYFIQLLGEREEDDLTILHSFDIPDLQ
;
A
#
# COMPACT_ATOMS: atom_id res chain seq x y z
N MET A 1 -56.62 -35.84 -50.21
CA MET A 1 -55.50 -34.88 -50.23
C MET A 1 -54.88 -34.85 -48.84
N LEU A 2 -53.62 -35.28 -48.72
CA LEU A 2 -52.76 -35.09 -47.55
C LEU A 2 -52.35 -33.61 -47.41
N LYS A 3 -52.12 -33.16 -46.16
CA LYS A 3 -51.06 -32.21 -45.75
C LYS A 3 -50.92 -32.30 -44.21
N GLN A 4 -49.93 -33.06 -43.73
CA GLN A 4 -48.66 -32.61 -43.11
C GLN A 4 -48.87 -31.79 -41.81
N ILE A 5 -48.76 -32.40 -40.62
CA ILE A 5 -47.55 -32.65 -39.78
C ILE A 5 -46.77 -31.36 -39.46
N ARG A 6 -46.63 -31.02 -38.17
CA ARG A 6 -45.35 -30.99 -37.41
C ARG A 6 -45.52 -30.43 -36.00
N THR A 7 -45.57 -31.35 -35.05
CA THR A 7 -45.13 -31.20 -33.67
C THR A 7 -43.64 -30.87 -33.66
N PHE A 8 -43.24 -29.76 -33.04
CA PHE A 8 -41.83 -29.49 -32.74
C PHE A 8 -41.58 -29.76 -31.25
N MET A 9 -40.83 -30.83 -31.02
CA MET A 9 -40.19 -31.22 -29.79
C MET A 9 -38.96 -30.32 -29.63
N VAL A 10 -38.87 -29.55 -28.54
CA VAL A 10 -37.63 -28.83 -28.20
C VAL A 10 -36.80 -29.73 -27.30
N LEU A 11 -35.65 -30.07 -27.85
CA LEU A 11 -34.58 -30.92 -27.32
C LEU A 11 -34.05 -30.33 -26.01
N ALA A 12 -34.07 -31.13 -24.94
CA ALA A 12 -33.28 -30.91 -23.75
C ALA A 12 -31.85 -31.37 -24.02
N THR A 13 -30.96 -30.44 -24.39
CA THR A 13 -29.51 -30.70 -24.43
C THR A 13 -28.91 -30.42 -23.07
N THR A 14 -28.73 -31.49 -22.30
CA THR A 14 -27.84 -31.57 -21.14
C THR A 14 -26.42 -31.26 -21.60
N LEU A 15 -25.95 -30.05 -21.33
CA LEU A 15 -24.55 -29.67 -21.51
C LEU A 15 -23.75 -30.20 -20.31
N GLY A 16 -23.05 -31.31 -20.54
CA GLY A 16 -22.16 -31.92 -19.55
C GLY A 16 -21.02 -30.98 -19.20
N LEU A 17 -20.90 -30.66 -17.91
CA LEU A 17 -19.69 -30.09 -17.32
C LEU A 17 -18.53 -31.09 -17.50
N LEU A 18 -17.69 -30.85 -18.50
CA LEU A 18 -16.34 -31.39 -18.54
C LEU A 18 -15.49 -30.62 -17.52
N LEU A 19 -15.49 -31.09 -16.27
CA LEU A 19 -14.46 -30.76 -15.29
C LEU A 19 -13.16 -31.41 -15.74
N THR A 20 -12.38 -30.72 -16.58
CA THR A 20 -10.97 -31.02 -16.77
C THR A 20 -10.22 -30.69 -15.48
N ALA A 21 -10.09 -31.70 -14.63
CA ALA A 21 -9.15 -31.69 -13.54
C ALA A 21 -7.72 -31.54 -14.12
N CYS A 22 -7.12 -30.36 -13.98
CA CYS A 22 -5.69 -30.19 -14.15
C CYS A 22 -4.99 -31.01 -13.06
N LYS A 23 -4.59 -32.22 -13.43
CA LYS A 23 -3.73 -33.10 -12.64
C LYS A 23 -2.42 -32.34 -12.40
N LYS A 24 -2.16 -31.97 -11.15
CA LYS A 24 -0.84 -31.51 -10.70
C LYS A 24 0.12 -32.68 -10.92
N ASN A 25 0.85 -32.66 -12.02
CA ASN A 25 2.01 -33.52 -12.19
C ASN A 25 2.99 -33.12 -11.09
N GLY A 26 3.16 -34.03 -10.13
CA GLY A 26 4.27 -33.97 -9.20
C GLY A 26 5.54 -34.16 -10.03
N ASP A 27 6.29 -33.08 -10.17
CA ASP A 27 7.72 -33.15 -10.42
C ASP A 27 8.45 -32.62 -9.19
N GLY A 28 9.61 -33.24 -8.99
CA GLY A 28 10.40 -33.33 -7.77
C GLY A 28 10.53 -32.08 -6.91
N ASN A 29 10.61 -32.35 -5.60
CA ASN A 29 11.44 -31.61 -4.64
C ASN A 29 12.58 -30.84 -5.31
N ASN A 30 12.43 -29.53 -5.43
CA ASN A 30 13.51 -28.54 -5.50
C ASN A 30 13.05 -27.19 -4.90
N ASP A 31 12.10 -27.22 -3.96
CA ASP A 31 11.70 -26.04 -3.18
C ASP A 31 12.64 -25.78 -1.98
N GLN A 32 13.85 -26.33 -2.00
CA GLN A 32 14.89 -26.04 -1.02
C GLN A 32 15.81 -24.92 -1.55
N ASP A 33 15.76 -23.77 -0.88
CA ASP A 33 16.82 -22.73 -0.85
C ASP A 33 16.99 -21.71 -2.00
N GLU A 34 15.90 -21.24 -2.65
CA GLU A 34 15.96 -20.00 -3.48
C GLU A 34 15.54 -18.71 -2.73
N GLN A 35 15.71 -18.68 -1.41
CA GLN A 35 15.04 -17.67 -0.58
C GLN A 35 15.58 -16.24 -0.74
N ASP A 36 16.88 -16.01 -0.93
CA ASP A 36 17.44 -14.63 -1.00
C ASP A 36 18.56 -14.47 -2.05
N THR A 37 18.39 -15.09 -3.21
CA THR A 37 19.36 -15.00 -4.32
C THR A 37 18.76 -14.32 -5.56
N PRO A 38 19.55 -13.46 -6.24
CA PRO A 38 19.16 -12.90 -7.52
C PRO A 38 18.82 -13.98 -8.54
N VAL A 39 17.70 -13.81 -9.23
CA VAL A 39 17.28 -14.67 -10.34
C VAL A 39 17.32 -13.84 -11.61
N ALA A 40 17.93 -14.38 -12.66
CA ALA A 40 18.14 -13.65 -13.90
C ALA A 40 16.83 -13.03 -14.42
N ASN A 41 16.91 -11.75 -14.79
CA ASN A 41 15.79 -10.94 -15.28
C ASN A 41 14.58 -10.83 -14.34
N GLN A 42 14.78 -10.96 -13.02
CA GLN A 42 13.71 -10.77 -12.03
C GLN A 42 14.07 -9.74 -10.98
N LEU A 43 13.07 -8.97 -10.55
CA LEU A 43 13.10 -8.25 -9.28
C LEU A 43 12.29 -9.07 -8.28
N LYS A 44 12.93 -9.49 -7.18
CA LYS A 44 12.32 -10.24 -6.08
C LYS A 44 12.29 -9.41 -4.81
N ILE A 45 11.18 -9.49 -4.07
CA ILE A 45 11.08 -9.00 -2.69
C ILE A 45 10.94 -10.22 -1.79
N TYR A 46 11.92 -10.44 -0.92
CA TYR A 46 11.97 -11.61 -0.06
C TYR A 46 11.49 -11.30 1.37
N PHE A 47 10.61 -12.13 1.92
CA PHE A 47 10.07 -11.97 3.27
C PHE A 47 10.75 -12.95 4.22
N ASP A 48 11.46 -12.42 5.22
CA ASP A 48 12.17 -13.22 6.22
C ASP A 48 11.27 -13.76 7.36
N ASN A 49 9.96 -13.47 7.30
CA ASN A 49 8.92 -13.83 8.27
C ASN A 49 9.11 -13.29 9.69
N SER A 50 10.11 -12.44 9.94
CA SER A 50 10.43 -11.98 11.30
C SER A 50 9.48 -10.88 11.81
N THR A 51 8.94 -10.06 10.91
CA THR A 51 8.20 -8.84 11.27
C THR A 51 6.91 -8.68 10.47
N VAL A 52 6.96 -8.82 9.13
CA VAL A 52 5.78 -8.82 8.26
C VAL A 52 5.59 -10.20 7.63
N ASP A 53 4.54 -10.90 8.04
CA ASP A 53 4.21 -12.23 7.52
C ASP A 53 3.75 -12.14 6.05
N PHE A 54 4.44 -12.87 5.16
CA PHE A 54 4.10 -12.97 3.74
C PHE A 54 2.66 -13.45 3.48
N ALA A 55 2.08 -14.25 4.39
CA ALA A 55 0.69 -14.67 4.30
C ALA A 55 -0.29 -13.48 4.36
N ARG A 56 0.12 -12.35 4.96
CA ARG A 56 -0.68 -11.12 5.08
C ARG A 56 -0.58 -10.19 3.88
N TYR A 57 0.33 -10.46 2.94
CA TYR A 57 0.40 -9.71 1.69
C TYR A 57 -0.90 -9.84 0.91
N ASP A 58 -1.48 -8.69 0.58
CA ASP A 58 -2.71 -8.57 -0.20
C ASP A 58 -2.40 -8.16 -1.64
N SER A 59 -1.76 -7.01 -1.82
CA SER A 59 -1.52 -6.41 -3.14
C SER A 59 -0.29 -5.51 -3.15
N GLY A 60 0.24 -5.22 -4.33
CA GLY A 60 1.38 -4.30 -4.47
C GLY A 60 1.87 -4.17 -5.90
N PHE A 61 2.59 -3.09 -6.15
CA PHE A 61 3.15 -2.76 -7.45
C PHE A 61 4.48 -2.03 -7.29
N VAL A 62 5.22 -1.98 -8.39
CA VAL A 62 6.46 -1.21 -8.51
C VAL A 62 6.36 -0.25 -9.69
N VAL A 63 6.90 0.94 -9.48
CA VAL A 63 7.15 1.94 -10.50
C VAL A 63 8.66 2.10 -10.63
N MET A 64 9.21 1.93 -11.83
CA MET A 64 10.63 2.11 -12.11
C MET A 64 10.80 3.15 -13.22
N GLN A 65 11.65 4.13 -13.00
CA GLN A 65 11.98 5.15 -13.99
C GLN A 65 13.48 5.17 -14.22
N ARG A 66 13.92 4.93 -15.46
CA ARG A 66 15.35 4.96 -15.78
C ARG A 66 15.87 6.38 -15.67
N GLU A 67 17.03 6.55 -15.05
CA GLU A 67 17.70 7.84 -14.95
C GLU A 67 17.88 8.48 -16.34
N GLY A 68 17.59 9.78 -16.43
CA GLY A 68 17.66 10.53 -17.69
C GLY A 68 16.51 10.27 -18.66
N THR A 69 15.47 9.50 -18.28
CA THR A 69 14.30 9.24 -19.12
C THR A 69 12.99 9.66 -18.44
N GLY A 70 11.96 10.00 -19.23
CA GLY A 70 10.61 10.28 -18.73
C GLY A 70 9.70 9.05 -18.65
N ASN A 71 10.13 7.91 -19.18
CA ASN A 71 9.29 6.71 -19.26
C ASN A 71 9.27 5.98 -17.92
N GLN A 72 8.06 5.70 -17.44
CA GLN A 72 7.84 4.92 -16.24
C GLN A 72 7.39 3.51 -16.60
N TYR A 73 7.93 2.55 -15.86
CA TYR A 73 7.55 1.15 -15.91
C TYR A 73 6.73 0.80 -14.68
N LEU A 74 5.49 0.35 -14.88
CA LEU A 74 4.60 -0.07 -13.81
C LEU A 74 4.27 -1.55 -13.95
N LYS A 75 4.55 -2.34 -12.92
CA LYS A 75 4.14 -3.75 -12.85
C LYS A 75 3.60 -4.10 -11.48
N ARG A 76 2.59 -4.98 -11.46
CA ARG A 76 2.08 -5.60 -10.24
C ARG A 76 2.92 -6.82 -9.89
N PHE A 77 3.14 -7.04 -8.60
CA PHE A 77 3.87 -8.22 -8.14
C PHE A 77 3.06 -9.49 -8.30
N VAL A 78 3.75 -10.58 -8.64
CA VAL A 78 3.23 -11.95 -8.62
C VAL A 78 3.69 -12.61 -7.33
N LYS A 79 2.75 -13.24 -6.63
CA LYS A 79 2.99 -13.95 -5.37
C LYS A 79 3.70 -15.29 -5.64
N GLY A 80 4.90 -15.46 -5.09
CA GLY A 80 5.65 -16.72 -5.07
C GLY A 80 5.55 -17.45 -3.72
N ASN A 81 6.52 -18.32 -3.43
CA ASN A 81 6.65 -18.97 -2.13
C ASN A 81 7.61 -18.17 -1.23
N LYS A 82 7.06 -17.35 -0.32
CA LYS A 82 7.78 -16.38 0.55
C LYS A 82 8.47 -15.20 -0.15
N PHE A 83 8.16 -14.96 -1.42
CA PHE A 83 8.64 -13.79 -2.13
C PHE A 83 7.56 -13.23 -3.05
N LEU A 84 7.71 -11.95 -3.39
CA LEU A 84 7.01 -11.29 -4.49
C LEU A 84 7.99 -11.13 -5.65
N LYS A 85 7.51 -11.24 -6.88
CA LYS A 85 8.37 -11.03 -8.05
C LYS A 85 7.69 -10.31 -9.21
N ILE A 86 8.51 -9.68 -10.03
CA ILE A 86 8.18 -9.27 -11.39
C ILE A 86 9.30 -9.69 -12.34
N ASP A 87 8.97 -9.92 -13.59
CA ASP A 87 9.96 -10.05 -14.65
C ASP A 87 10.37 -8.63 -15.12
N ILE A 88 11.68 -8.44 -15.35
CA ILE A 88 12.31 -7.19 -15.78
C ILE A 88 13.17 -7.42 -17.03
N ASP A 89 12.84 -8.44 -17.82
CA ASP A 89 13.49 -8.80 -19.07
C ASP A 89 13.41 -7.69 -20.12
N ASP A 90 12.29 -6.98 -20.12
CA ASP A 90 12.00 -5.80 -20.95
C ASP A 90 12.78 -4.54 -20.54
N LEU A 91 13.38 -4.53 -19.36
CA LEU A 91 14.21 -3.40 -18.90
C LEU A 91 15.65 -3.52 -19.39
N GLN A 92 16.19 -2.38 -19.85
CA GLN A 92 17.62 -2.23 -20.12
C GLN A 92 18.40 -2.11 -18.81
N GLU A 93 19.63 -2.62 -18.78
CA GLU A 93 20.51 -2.42 -17.63
C GLU A 93 20.80 -0.93 -17.40
N GLY A 94 20.94 -0.57 -16.12
CA GLY A 94 21.17 0.81 -15.71
C GLY A 94 20.55 1.14 -14.36
N LYS A 95 20.66 2.41 -13.98
CA LYS A 95 20.12 2.94 -12.73
C LYS A 95 18.67 3.39 -12.92
N TYR A 96 17.79 2.98 -12.00
CA TYR A 96 16.37 3.29 -12.00
C TYR A 96 15.97 3.87 -10.65
N ARG A 97 15.27 5.00 -10.66
CA ARG A 97 14.49 5.42 -9.49
C ARG A 97 13.33 4.45 -9.33
N THR A 98 13.26 3.79 -8.18
CA THR A 98 12.28 2.73 -7.93
C THR A 98 11.41 3.10 -6.74
N THR A 99 10.10 3.10 -6.95
CA THR A 99 9.09 3.20 -5.89
C THR A 99 8.28 1.92 -5.85
N ILE A 100 8.24 1.24 -4.71
CA ILE A 100 7.44 0.04 -4.50
C ILE A 100 6.36 0.34 -3.47
N HIS A 101 5.12 -0.07 -3.76
CA HIS A 101 3.99 -0.01 -2.83
C HIS A 101 3.52 -1.42 -2.52
N LEU A 102 3.44 -1.76 -1.24
CA LEU A 102 2.89 -3.03 -0.77
C LEU A 102 1.76 -2.76 0.23
N ASN A 103 0.60 -3.40 0.04
CA ASN A 103 -0.50 -3.41 0.99
C ASN A 103 -0.55 -4.76 1.72
N VAL A 104 -0.63 -4.68 3.03
CA VAL A 104 -0.61 -5.83 3.94
C VAL A 104 -1.80 -5.74 4.87
N LYS A 105 -2.54 -6.84 4.99
CA LYS A 105 -3.68 -6.95 5.90
C LYS A 105 -3.20 -7.41 7.28
N MET A 106 -3.12 -6.48 8.23
CA MET A 106 -2.81 -6.79 9.62
C MET A 106 -4.08 -7.17 10.36
N LYS A 107 -4.05 -8.28 11.11
CA LYS A 107 -5.11 -8.59 12.08
C LYS A 107 -4.81 -7.84 13.37
N ASN A 108 -5.79 -7.12 13.90
CA ASN A 108 -5.84 -6.73 15.31
C ASN A 108 -7.08 -7.40 15.95
N GLY A 109 -7.08 -7.58 17.27
CA GLY A 109 -8.16 -8.22 18.04
C GLY A 109 -9.54 -7.59 17.83
N ASN A 110 -9.61 -6.36 17.29
CA ASN A 110 -10.84 -5.60 17.04
C ASN A 110 -11.17 -5.39 15.54
N GLY A 111 -10.42 -5.98 14.60
CA GLY A 111 -10.66 -5.81 13.15
C GLY A 111 -9.41 -5.94 12.28
N ALA A 112 -9.59 -5.80 10.96
CA ALA A 112 -8.47 -5.74 10.02
C ALA A 112 -7.95 -4.31 9.93
N ILE A 113 -6.67 -4.11 10.25
CA ILE A 113 -5.93 -2.86 9.97
C ILE A 113 -5.17 -3.08 8.66
N TRP A 114 -5.27 -2.13 7.74
CA TRP A 114 -4.48 -2.16 6.52
C TRP A 114 -3.21 -1.34 6.73
N ARG A 115 -2.06 -1.93 6.42
CA ARG A 115 -0.78 -1.23 6.37
C ARG A 115 -0.37 -1.11 4.91
N GLN A 116 0.09 0.08 4.54
CA GLN A 116 0.83 0.27 3.30
C GLN A 116 2.31 0.42 3.67
N PHE A 117 3.17 -0.20 2.88
CA PHE A 117 4.62 -0.03 2.95
C PHE A 117 5.10 0.58 1.64
N ARG A 118 5.96 1.58 1.71
CA ARG A 118 6.58 2.22 0.55
C ARG A 118 8.09 2.11 0.63
N TYR A 119 8.71 1.68 -0.46
CA TYR A 119 10.16 1.64 -0.61
C TYR A 119 10.55 2.56 -1.76
N GLU A 120 11.45 3.49 -1.50
CA GLU A 120 11.89 4.51 -2.45
C GLU A 120 13.42 4.54 -2.49
N GLN A 121 14.02 3.83 -3.44
CA GLN A 121 15.47 3.83 -3.63
C GLN A 121 15.84 3.75 -5.12
N ASP A 122 17.04 4.23 -5.42
CA ASP A 122 17.65 3.98 -6.72
C ASP A 122 18.16 2.53 -6.76
N LEU A 123 17.72 1.77 -7.76
CA LEU A 123 18.16 0.39 -7.99
C LEU A 123 19.01 0.30 -9.25
N GLN A 124 20.08 -0.48 -9.17
CA GLN A 124 20.84 -0.89 -10.33
C GLN A 124 20.21 -2.14 -10.92
N VAL A 125 19.55 -2.00 -12.08
CA VAL A 125 19.00 -3.13 -12.83
C VAL A 125 20.12 -3.83 -13.58
N LEU A 126 20.28 -5.13 -13.30
CA LEU A 126 21.26 -6.04 -13.91
C LEU A 126 20.53 -7.27 -14.45
N LYS A 127 21.04 -7.88 -15.53
CA LYS A 127 20.47 -9.11 -16.09
C LYS A 127 20.55 -10.31 -15.15
N SER A 128 21.42 -10.27 -14.13
CA SER A 128 21.46 -11.24 -13.03
C SER A 128 20.24 -11.18 -12.10
N GLY A 129 19.42 -10.13 -12.19
CA GLY A 129 18.29 -9.88 -11.30
C GLY A 129 18.62 -8.98 -10.12
N VAL A 130 17.59 -8.63 -9.37
CA VAL A 130 17.63 -7.77 -8.18
C VAL A 130 16.83 -8.43 -7.07
N VAL A 131 17.37 -8.42 -5.84
CA VAL A 131 16.63 -8.86 -4.65
C VAL A 131 16.58 -7.72 -3.65
N ILE A 132 15.40 -7.50 -3.10
CA ILE A 132 15.12 -6.49 -2.08
C ILE A 132 14.56 -7.24 -0.87
N LYS A 133 15.01 -6.84 0.31
CA LYS A 133 14.42 -7.36 1.56
C LYS A 133 13.01 -6.79 1.73
N GLY A 134 12.10 -7.65 2.14
CA GLY A 134 10.71 -7.30 2.40
C GLY A 134 10.57 -6.27 3.52
N PRO A 135 9.36 -5.68 3.64
CA PRO A 135 9.10 -4.71 4.68
C PRO A 135 9.25 -5.32 6.06
N VAL A 136 9.74 -4.49 6.97
CA VAL A 136 9.75 -4.78 8.39
C VAL A 136 8.84 -3.80 9.11
N ASN A 137 8.22 -4.24 10.21
CA ASN A 137 7.38 -3.39 11.03
C ASN A 137 8.27 -2.65 12.05
N GLU A 138 9.23 -1.86 11.56
CA GLU A 138 10.13 -1.00 12.34
C GLU A 138 10.27 0.35 11.66
N LEU A 139 10.12 1.45 12.40
CA LEU A 139 10.31 2.81 11.87
C LEU A 139 11.75 3.07 11.41
N LYS A 140 11.92 3.94 10.41
CA LYS A 140 13.22 4.41 9.87
C LYS A 140 14.10 3.33 9.20
N LYS A 141 13.48 2.25 8.73
CA LYS A 141 14.10 1.29 7.82
C LYS A 141 13.93 1.72 6.37
N ASP A 142 14.42 0.91 5.44
CA ASP A 142 14.27 1.16 4.00
C ASP A 142 12.81 1.29 3.55
N TRP A 143 11.88 0.75 4.34
CA TRP A 143 10.44 0.81 4.11
C TRP A 143 9.80 1.87 5.00
N LYS A 144 9.17 2.86 4.37
CA LYS A 144 8.23 3.77 5.02
C LYS A 144 6.93 3.02 5.30
N ILE A 145 6.35 3.25 6.48
CA ILE A 145 5.16 2.52 6.96
C ILE A 145 4.01 3.50 7.11
N TYR A 146 2.86 3.13 6.55
CA TYR A 146 1.64 3.89 6.60
C TYR A 146 0.52 3.06 7.19
N THR A 147 -0.38 3.73 7.89
CA THR A 147 -1.69 3.18 8.20
C THR A 147 -2.66 3.57 7.10
N VAL A 148 -3.54 2.65 6.73
CA VAL A 148 -4.62 2.90 5.79
C VAL A 148 -5.92 2.75 6.55
N MET A 149 -6.64 3.87 6.68
CA MET A 149 -7.97 3.94 7.27
C MET A 149 -8.98 3.99 6.14
N THR A 150 -10.06 3.23 6.26
CA THR A 150 -11.08 3.15 5.21
C THR A 150 -12.45 3.25 5.82
N ASP A 151 -13.22 4.22 5.35
CA ASP A 151 -14.67 4.29 5.57
C ASP A 151 -15.37 3.87 4.29
N ASN A 152 -15.82 2.61 4.24
CA ASN A 152 -16.49 2.06 3.06
C ASN A 152 -17.87 2.70 2.81
N VAL A 153 -18.53 3.23 3.86
CA VAL A 153 -19.84 3.87 3.72
C VAL A 153 -19.66 5.23 3.06
N LYS A 154 -18.63 5.96 3.48
CA LYS A 154 -18.29 7.28 2.95
C LYS A 154 -17.37 7.22 1.73
N SER A 155 -16.91 6.01 1.36
CA SER A 155 -15.97 5.79 0.26
C SER A 155 -14.70 6.64 0.37
N VAL A 156 -14.15 6.70 1.59
CA VAL A 156 -12.94 7.47 1.91
C VAL A 156 -11.82 6.50 2.29
N HIS A 157 -10.64 6.72 1.71
CA HIS A 157 -9.42 6.02 2.07
C HIS A 157 -8.35 7.04 2.46
N ILE A 158 -7.82 6.92 3.67
CA ILE A 158 -6.82 7.83 4.21
C ILE A 158 -5.55 7.06 4.50
N THR A 159 -4.45 7.50 3.90
CA THR A 159 -3.10 6.97 4.10
C THR A 159 -2.26 8.01 4.81
N ILE A 160 -1.81 7.69 6.02
CA ILE A 160 -0.94 8.57 6.82
C ILE A 160 0.27 7.79 7.35
N PRO A 161 1.44 8.43 7.47
CA PRO A 161 2.65 7.76 7.90
C PRO A 161 2.63 7.50 9.40
N LEU A 162 3.23 6.38 9.78
CA LEU A 162 3.50 6.03 11.17
C LEU A 162 4.84 6.60 11.65
N ASP A 163 5.59 7.26 10.78
CA ASP A 163 6.75 8.06 11.13
C ASP A 163 6.38 9.54 10.98
N CYS A 164 6.35 10.31 12.07
CA CYS A 164 6.07 11.75 12.01
C CYS A 164 7.14 12.56 11.24
N THR A 165 8.30 11.95 10.93
CA THR A 165 9.33 12.55 10.08
C THR A 165 9.08 12.32 8.59
N ASP A 166 8.06 11.53 8.22
CA ASP A 166 7.57 11.45 6.85
C ASP A 166 6.47 12.52 6.65
N PRO A 167 6.68 13.50 5.75
CA PRO A 167 5.72 14.58 5.54
C PRO A 167 4.47 14.13 4.77
N TYR A 168 4.52 12.98 4.08
CA TYR A 168 3.47 12.56 3.15
C TYR A 168 2.11 12.32 3.82
N PHE A 169 1.02 12.61 3.13
CA PHE A 169 -0.29 12.00 3.35
C PHE A 169 -1.04 11.87 2.02
N GLU A 170 -2.07 11.03 2.02
CA GLU A 170 -3.00 10.92 0.91
C GLU A 170 -4.41 10.62 1.43
N VAL A 171 -5.37 11.31 0.85
CA VAL A 171 -6.79 11.04 1.03
C VAL A 171 -7.40 10.81 -0.34
N TYR A 172 -7.86 9.60 -0.56
CA TYR A 172 -8.64 9.25 -1.73
C TYR A 172 -10.12 9.29 -1.37
N VAL A 173 -10.89 9.95 -2.22
CA VAL A 173 -12.36 9.99 -2.14
C VAL A 173 -12.92 9.57 -3.49
N ASN A 174 -14.02 8.81 -3.47
CA ASN A 174 -14.68 8.39 -4.71
C ASN A 174 -15.53 9.50 -5.37
N ASP A 175 -15.78 10.61 -4.67
CA ASP A 175 -16.59 11.74 -5.13
C ASP A 175 -16.07 13.09 -4.60
N ASP A 176 -16.43 14.18 -5.30
CA ASP A 176 -16.01 15.57 -5.04
C ASP A 176 -16.93 16.31 -4.05
N ARG A 177 -17.72 15.58 -3.26
CA ARG A 177 -18.71 16.17 -2.35
C ARG A 177 -18.09 16.89 -1.16
N TRP A 178 -16.82 16.63 -0.85
CA TRP A 178 -16.11 17.26 0.27
C TRP A 178 -15.65 18.66 -0.13
N LYS A 179 -16.10 19.65 0.64
CA LYS A 179 -15.80 21.07 0.41
C LYS A 179 -14.64 21.56 1.25
N TYR A 180 -14.36 20.87 2.34
CA TYR A 180 -13.28 21.20 3.26
C TYR A 180 -12.53 19.94 3.67
N PHE A 181 -11.21 20.06 3.68
CA PHE A 181 -10.32 19.06 4.24
C PHE A 181 -9.38 19.74 5.23
N TYR A 182 -9.21 19.11 6.39
CA TYR A 182 -8.27 19.49 7.42
C TYR A 182 -7.54 18.26 7.93
N ILE A 183 -6.23 18.38 8.10
CA ILE A 183 -5.40 17.41 8.78
C ILE A 183 -4.43 18.14 9.69
N GLU A 184 -4.46 17.81 10.97
CA GLU A 184 -3.47 18.21 11.95
C GLU A 184 -2.65 17.00 12.37
N ARG A 185 -1.35 17.21 12.51
CA ARG A 185 -0.41 16.24 13.07
C ARG A 185 0.21 16.81 14.33
N VAL A 186 0.27 15.98 15.36
CA VAL A 186 0.93 16.31 16.63
C VAL A 186 1.89 15.19 16.99
N ALA A 187 3.09 15.54 17.40
CA ALA A 187 4.06 14.59 17.94
C ALA A 187 4.26 14.85 19.43
N TYR A 188 4.33 13.79 20.22
CA TYR A 188 4.55 13.89 21.66
C TYR A 188 5.77 13.09 22.12
N LYS A 189 6.39 13.57 23.19
CA LYS A 189 7.34 12.81 24.02
C LYS A 189 6.60 12.23 25.23
N LYS A 190 6.75 10.93 25.49
CA LYS A 190 6.27 10.29 26.72
C LYS A 190 7.07 10.79 27.92
N GLY A 191 6.35 11.25 28.95
CA GLY A 191 6.88 11.62 30.25
C GLY A 191 6.72 10.50 31.28
N ALA A 192 6.82 10.84 32.57
CA ALA A 192 6.53 9.91 33.64
C ALA A 192 5.00 9.72 33.81
N GLY A 193 4.56 8.45 33.92
CA GLY A 193 3.14 8.10 33.99
C GLY A 193 2.43 8.32 32.65
N ASP A 194 1.20 8.85 32.71
CA ASP A 194 0.38 9.15 31.52
C ASP A 194 0.66 10.54 30.92
N ASN A 195 1.65 11.26 31.44
CA ASN A 195 1.99 12.59 30.94
C ASN A 195 2.67 12.52 29.58
N ARG A 196 2.27 13.40 28.67
CA ARG A 196 2.89 13.59 27.36
C ARG A 196 3.17 15.06 27.10
N THR A 197 4.33 15.37 26.54
CA THR A 197 4.72 16.73 26.18
C THR A 197 4.62 16.88 24.67
N SER A 198 3.81 17.83 24.19
CA SER A 198 3.74 18.15 22.76
C SER A 198 5.08 18.71 22.30
N LEU A 199 5.59 18.17 21.19
CA LEU A 199 6.81 18.62 20.54
C LEU A 199 6.54 19.62 19.40
N GLY A 200 5.26 19.93 19.18
CA GLY A 200 4.75 20.79 18.12
C GLY A 200 3.59 20.13 17.38
N ALA A 201 2.79 20.97 16.74
CA ALA A 201 1.72 20.58 15.82
C ALA A 201 1.92 21.31 14.49
N MET A 202 1.42 20.71 13.42
CA MET A 202 1.32 21.34 12.10
C MET A 202 0.00 20.90 11.49
N SER A 203 -0.62 21.78 10.72
CA SER A 203 -1.85 21.47 10.00
C SER A 203 -1.76 21.84 8.53
N PHE A 204 -2.55 21.13 7.74
CA PHE A 204 -2.91 21.48 6.38
C PHE A 204 -4.42 21.62 6.34
N GLU A 205 -4.88 22.67 5.67
CA GLU A 205 -6.28 22.85 5.36
C GLU A 205 -6.46 23.22 3.90
N CYS A 206 -7.56 22.79 3.33
CA CYS A 206 -7.93 23.14 1.98
C CYS A 206 -9.44 23.23 1.85
N GLN A 207 -9.91 24.26 1.13
CA GLN A 207 -11.32 24.42 0.77
C GLN A 207 -11.44 24.46 -0.76
N GLY A 208 -12.35 23.67 -1.34
CA GLY A 208 -12.57 23.64 -2.79
C GLY A 208 -11.64 22.69 -3.56
N ASP A 209 -10.90 23.22 -4.55
CA ASP A 209 -10.12 22.48 -5.56
C ASP A 209 -8.83 21.82 -4.99
N CYS A 210 -9.00 20.95 -3.99
CA CYS A 210 -7.93 20.26 -3.28
C CYS A 210 -7.48 18.97 -3.98
N TYR A 211 -8.25 18.52 -4.97
CA TYR A 211 -8.06 17.24 -5.63
C TYR A 211 -7.03 17.35 -6.75
N ASP A 212 -6.15 16.37 -6.83
CA ASP A 212 -5.33 16.13 -8.00
C ASP A 212 -6.17 15.63 -9.18
N GLY A 213 -5.55 15.48 -10.35
CA GLY A 213 -6.21 14.95 -11.55
C GLY A 213 -6.73 13.51 -11.43
N ASN A 214 -6.49 12.83 -10.31
CA ASN A 214 -6.94 11.47 -10.01
C ASN A 214 -8.01 11.43 -8.89
N GLY A 215 -8.45 12.58 -8.38
CA GLY A 215 -9.42 12.67 -7.28
C GLY A 215 -8.81 12.45 -5.89
N ASN A 216 -7.49 12.55 -5.73
CA ASN A 216 -6.81 12.46 -4.44
C ASN A 216 -6.48 13.83 -3.87
N ILE A 217 -6.54 13.98 -2.56
CA ILE A 217 -5.83 15.04 -1.85
C ILE A 217 -4.54 14.43 -1.32
N ALA A 218 -3.43 14.66 -2.01
CA ALA A 218 -2.12 14.13 -1.65
C ALA A 218 -1.09 15.26 -1.58
N ASP A 219 -0.28 15.26 -0.54
CA ASP A 219 0.75 16.26 -0.34
C ASP A 219 1.92 15.65 0.47
N ASP A 220 3.13 15.96 0.04
CA ASP A 220 4.38 15.60 0.69
C ASP A 220 5.24 16.82 1.05
N GLU A 221 4.73 18.04 0.84
CA GLU A 221 5.45 19.31 0.98
C GLU A 221 5.08 20.06 2.26
N THR A 222 3.78 20.14 2.58
CA THR A 222 3.26 21.00 3.66
C THR A 222 3.89 20.69 5.00
N PHE A 223 4.13 19.41 5.28
CA PHE A 223 4.69 18.97 6.56
C PHE A 223 6.22 18.92 6.58
N LYS A 224 6.94 19.21 5.48
CA LYS A 224 8.40 18.99 5.38
C LYS A 224 9.21 19.65 6.48
N ASP A 225 8.99 20.93 6.74
CA ASP A 225 9.77 21.67 7.73
C ASP A 225 9.50 21.18 9.16
N TRP A 226 8.23 20.88 9.47
CA TRP A 226 7.83 20.30 10.74
C TRP A 226 8.43 18.89 10.92
N SER A 227 8.38 18.06 9.89
CA SER A 227 8.95 16.71 9.88
C SER A 227 10.49 16.74 10.01
N ALA A 228 11.17 17.69 9.37
CA ALA A 228 12.61 17.90 9.51
C ALA A 228 12.98 18.33 10.94
N MET A 229 12.21 19.25 11.53
CA MET A 229 12.36 19.65 12.93
C MET A 229 12.22 18.45 13.87
N LEU A 230 11.22 17.57 13.65
CA LEU A 230 11.06 16.35 14.42
C LEU A 230 12.17 15.32 14.21
N GLY A 231 12.80 15.28 13.04
CA GLY A 231 13.95 14.41 12.79
C GLY A 231 15.12 14.63 13.76
N SER A 232 15.22 15.84 14.32
CA SER A 232 16.21 16.20 15.34
C SER A 232 15.74 15.95 16.79
N LYS A 233 14.48 15.57 16.99
CA LYS A 233 13.87 15.36 18.31
C LYS A 233 13.51 13.89 18.52
N GLN A 234 13.61 13.41 19.75
CA GLN A 234 13.03 12.13 20.10
C GLN A 234 11.54 12.32 20.40
N TRP A 235 10.67 11.72 19.60
CA TRP A 235 9.23 11.62 19.84
C TRP A 235 8.86 10.15 20.07
N ASP A 236 7.73 9.90 20.73
CA ASP A 236 7.27 8.54 21.08
C ASP A 236 5.84 8.26 20.62
N ILE A 237 5.04 9.31 20.39
CA ILE A 237 3.63 9.22 20.00
C ILE A 237 3.37 10.13 18.80
N GLY A 238 2.70 9.59 17.78
CA GLY A 238 2.08 10.36 16.73
C GLY A 238 0.57 10.45 16.92
N GLU A 239 -0.01 11.60 16.64
CA GLU A 239 -1.46 11.83 16.67
C GLU A 239 -1.87 12.62 15.44
N TYR A 240 -3.00 12.23 14.87
CA TYR A 240 -3.60 12.80 13.67
C TYR A 240 -5.05 13.12 13.98
N PHE A 241 -5.43 14.37 13.72
CA PHE A 241 -6.82 14.78 13.66
C PHE A 241 -7.15 15.11 12.21
N ILE A 242 -8.13 14.41 11.64
CA ILE A 242 -8.51 14.54 10.24
C ILE A 242 -9.99 14.84 10.17
N GLN A 243 -10.34 15.87 9.41
CA GLN A 243 -11.71 16.29 9.19
C GLN A 243 -11.97 16.49 7.70
N LEU A 244 -13.02 15.84 7.20
CA LEU A 244 -13.59 16.04 5.88
C LEU A 244 -15.01 16.57 6.08
N LEU A 245 -15.33 17.74 5.55
CA LEU A 245 -16.68 18.31 5.63
C LEU A 245 -17.36 18.30 4.27
N GLY A 246 -18.56 17.73 4.24
CA GLY A 246 -19.40 17.65 3.04
C GLY A 246 -20.32 18.86 2.89
N GLU A 247 -21.27 18.76 1.96
CA GLU A 247 -22.35 19.75 1.86
C GLU A 247 -23.40 19.62 2.98
N ARG A 248 -23.45 18.46 3.65
CA ARG A 248 -24.39 18.15 4.72
C ARG A 248 -23.65 17.52 5.89
N GLU A 249 -24.13 17.76 7.11
CA GLU A 249 -23.49 17.29 8.35
C GLU A 249 -23.37 15.75 8.40
N GLU A 250 -24.33 15.00 7.83
CA GLU A 250 -24.24 13.54 7.77
C GLU A 250 -23.06 13.03 6.92
N ASP A 251 -22.59 13.85 5.98
CA ASP A 251 -21.45 13.52 5.14
C ASP A 251 -20.15 13.67 5.94
N ASP A 252 -20.07 14.52 6.96
CA ASP A 252 -18.84 14.85 7.70
C ASP A 252 -18.12 13.65 8.31
N LEU A 253 -16.82 13.54 8.09
CA LEU A 253 -15.97 12.49 8.65
C LEU A 253 -14.91 13.13 9.55
N THR A 254 -14.89 12.73 10.81
CA THR A 254 -13.86 13.11 11.77
C THR A 254 -13.13 11.86 12.25
N ILE A 255 -11.81 11.87 12.16
CA ILE A 255 -10.94 10.79 12.60
C ILE A 255 -9.90 11.35 13.56
N LEU A 256 -9.81 10.71 14.73
CA LEU A 256 -8.69 10.86 15.63
C LEU A 256 -7.90 9.55 15.61
N HIS A 257 -6.65 9.61 15.17
CA HIS A 257 -5.76 8.45 15.14
C HIS A 257 -4.52 8.74 15.96
N SER A 258 -4.20 7.87 16.91
CA SER A 258 -2.96 7.93 17.69
C SER A 258 -2.24 6.59 17.63
N PHE A 259 -0.92 6.64 17.63
CA PHE A 259 -0.06 5.47 17.68
C PHE A 259 1.21 5.76 18.48
N ASP A 260 1.71 4.70 19.13
CA ASP A 260 2.95 4.70 19.88
C ASP A 260 4.07 4.02 19.07
N ILE A 261 5.30 4.56 19.13
CA ILE A 261 6.47 3.92 18.47
C ILE A 261 6.74 2.50 19.00
N PRO A 262 6.68 2.21 20.32
CA PRO A 262 6.85 0.85 20.82
C PRO A 262 5.87 -0.19 20.27
N ASP A 263 4.69 0.23 19.80
CA ASP A 263 3.72 -0.67 19.16
C ASP A 263 4.10 -1.02 17.70
N LEU A 264 5.20 -0.42 17.21
CA LEU A 264 5.76 -0.54 15.87
C LEU A 264 7.18 -1.12 15.88
N GLN A 265 7.56 -1.86 16.93
CA GLN A 265 8.82 -2.61 17.06
C GLN A 265 8.51 -4.06 17.47
#